data_AF-A0AAD7LLK3-F1
#
_entry.id   AF-A0AAD7LLK3-F1
#
_cell.length_a   1.000
_cell.length_b   1.000
_cell.length_c   1.000
_cell.angle_alpha   90.00
_cell.angle_beta   90.00
_cell.angle_gamma   90.00
#
_symmetry.space_group_name_H-M   'P 1'
#
loop_
_entity.id
_entity.type
_entity.pdbx_description
1 polymer ?
#
loop_
_entity_poly.entity_id
_entity_poly.type
_entity_poly.pdbx_seq_one_letter_code
_entity_poly.pdbx_strand_id
1 'polypeptide(L)'
;MQLGTKSAPFMAAFSSKGPNTIHTGDPQVYFQPDITAPGVSVIAAYTEAEGPTNQEFDKRLVEFTSLTGTSMSCPHVSGTAGLLKTLYPTWSPAAIKSAIMTTSITHDNREEPLLNASYFRITPFSYGAGHVQPNSAMDPGLVYDLTFNDYLDFFCSLGYNETQISLFIESPYKCTKKISLTNLNYPSIRVPKLSGSITVKRILKNVGSLATYRAQVQKPTGTSVFVEPKILKFSKVDEEKSFNVTLQVKQANTAKNYVFGSLIWSDGKHNVKSPIVVKAA
;
A
#
# COMPACT_ATOMS: atom_id res chain seq x y z
N MET A 1 -12.28 34.54 6.52
CA MET A 1 -12.30 34.02 5.14
C MET A 1 -12.53 32.51 5.22
N GLN A 2 -13.79 32.06 5.22
CA GLN A 2 -14.10 30.63 5.11
C GLN A 2 -13.80 30.21 3.66
N LEU A 3 -12.64 29.62 3.44
CA LEU A 3 -12.38 28.86 2.22
C LEU A 3 -13.45 27.76 2.16
N GLY A 4 -14.38 27.85 1.20
CA GLY A 4 -15.37 26.80 0.98
C GLY A 4 -14.65 25.45 0.89
N THR A 5 -14.95 24.53 1.81
CA THR A 5 -14.23 23.27 1.95
C THR A 5 -14.52 22.38 0.75
N LYS A 6 -13.65 22.47 -0.27
CA LYS A 6 -13.61 21.49 -1.36
C LYS A 6 -13.18 20.14 -0.78
N SER A 7 -13.72 19.07 -1.35
CA SER A 7 -13.32 17.69 -1.06
C SER A 7 -11.81 17.54 -1.21
N ALA A 8 -11.14 17.13 -0.14
CA ALA A 8 -9.71 16.87 -0.15
C ALA A 8 -9.37 15.73 0.83
N PRO A 9 -8.47 14.80 0.49
CA PRO A 9 -7.80 14.71 -0.81
C PRO A 9 -8.73 14.17 -1.91
N PHE A 10 -8.37 14.44 -3.16
CA PHE A 10 -8.96 13.81 -4.34
C PHE A 10 -7.82 13.36 -5.26
N MET A 11 -8.09 12.37 -6.13
CA MET A 11 -7.07 11.89 -7.05
C MET A 11 -6.95 12.79 -8.27
N ALA A 12 -5.72 13.24 -8.53
CA ALA A 12 -5.38 14.00 -9.71
C ALA A 12 -5.61 13.20 -10.99
N ALA A 13 -6.10 13.86 -12.05
CA ALA A 13 -6.46 13.19 -13.31
C ALA A 13 -5.26 12.52 -14.00
N PHE A 14 -4.05 13.07 -13.85
CA PHE A 14 -2.82 12.54 -14.44
C PHE A 14 -2.20 11.38 -13.66
N SER A 15 -2.68 11.09 -12.44
CA SER A 15 -2.07 10.04 -11.61
C SER A 15 -2.29 8.67 -12.25
N SER A 16 -1.20 7.95 -12.51
CA SER A 16 -1.25 6.60 -13.04
C SER A 16 -2.06 5.67 -12.13
N LYS A 17 -2.80 4.75 -12.75
CA LYS A 17 -3.69 3.81 -12.07
C LYS A 17 -3.21 2.40 -12.29
N GLY A 18 -3.41 1.55 -11.29
CA GLY A 18 -3.30 0.11 -11.44
C GLY A 18 -4.50 -0.51 -12.16
N PRO A 19 -4.49 -1.85 -12.30
CA PRO A 19 -3.35 -2.73 -12.02
C PRO A 19 -2.23 -2.51 -13.05
N ASN A 20 -0.98 -2.66 -12.63
CA ASN A 20 0.14 -2.70 -13.57
C ASN A 20 -0.03 -3.91 -14.49
N THR A 21 -0.02 -3.68 -15.81
CA THR A 21 -0.21 -4.70 -16.86
C THR A 21 1.10 -5.09 -17.55
N ILE A 22 2.24 -4.53 -17.16
CA ILE A 22 3.55 -4.72 -17.83
C ILE A 22 4.00 -6.18 -17.80
N HIS A 23 3.49 -6.99 -16.88
CA HIS A 23 3.68 -8.43 -16.88
C HIS A 23 2.42 -9.15 -17.35
N THR A 24 2.18 -9.14 -18.66
CA THR A 24 1.15 -9.95 -19.32
C THR A 24 1.55 -11.43 -19.25
N GLY A 25 1.32 -12.07 -18.10
CA GLY A 25 1.66 -13.48 -17.87
C GLY A 25 1.95 -13.80 -16.41
N ASP A 26 2.28 -12.78 -15.61
CA ASP A 26 2.60 -12.92 -14.20
C ASP A 26 1.39 -12.51 -13.36
N PRO A 27 0.84 -13.38 -12.50
CA PRO A 27 -0.19 -12.97 -11.55
C PRO A 27 0.44 -12.02 -10.53
N GLN A 28 0.54 -10.73 -10.86
CA GLN A 28 0.95 -9.73 -9.88
C GLN A 28 0.03 -9.83 -8.66
N VAL A 29 0.61 -10.31 -7.56
CA VAL A 29 -0.07 -10.66 -6.30
C VAL A 29 -0.14 -9.50 -5.30
N TYR A 30 0.51 -8.38 -5.63
CA TYR A 30 0.35 -7.09 -4.97
C TYR A 30 -0.29 -6.10 -5.95
N PHE A 31 -0.90 -5.04 -5.41
CA PHE A 31 -1.53 -4.01 -6.22
C PHE A 31 -0.75 -2.70 -6.11
N GLN A 32 -0.74 -1.93 -7.19
CA GLN A 32 -0.12 -0.61 -7.29
C GLN A 32 -1.19 0.43 -7.66
N PRO A 33 -1.01 1.71 -7.27
CA PRO A 33 0.05 2.23 -6.39
C PRO A 33 -0.10 1.73 -4.95
N ASP A 34 0.90 1.96 -4.10
CA ASP A 34 0.85 1.55 -2.67
C ASP A 34 0.15 2.56 -1.78
N ILE A 35 0.35 3.86 -2.05
CA ILE A 35 -0.10 4.97 -1.19
C ILE A 35 -0.32 6.23 -2.04
N THR A 36 -1.10 7.16 -1.50
CA THR A 36 -1.30 8.51 -2.06
C THR A 36 -0.75 9.58 -1.12
N ALA A 37 -0.14 10.61 -1.69
CA ALA A 37 0.34 11.78 -0.96
C ALA A 37 0.12 13.07 -1.79
N PRO A 38 0.16 14.26 -1.17
CA PRO A 38 -0.03 15.54 -1.86
C PRO A 38 0.94 15.72 -3.04
N GLY A 39 0.42 16.00 -4.23
CA GLY A 39 1.23 16.18 -5.45
C GLY A 39 0.65 17.15 -6.46
N VAL A 40 -0.37 17.92 -6.07
CA VAL A 40 -0.99 18.95 -6.91
C VAL A 40 -0.75 20.29 -6.27
N SER A 41 -0.21 21.24 -7.03
CA SER A 41 0.10 22.60 -6.58
C SER A 41 0.97 22.63 -5.32
N VAL A 42 2.03 21.82 -5.30
CA VAL A 42 2.99 21.75 -4.20
C VAL A 42 4.02 22.87 -4.40
N ILE A 43 4.15 23.74 -3.39
CA ILE A 43 5.17 24.80 -3.36
C ILE A 43 6.47 24.21 -2.81
N ALA A 44 7.56 24.37 -3.56
CA ALA A 44 8.90 23.94 -3.16
C ALA A 44 9.96 24.90 -3.71
N ALA A 45 11.18 24.78 -3.17
CA ALA A 45 12.33 25.54 -3.65
C ALA A 45 12.61 25.25 -5.14
N TYR A 46 13.13 26.25 -5.85
CA TYR A 46 13.40 26.18 -7.28
C TYR A 46 14.80 26.71 -7.61
N THR A 47 15.27 26.43 -8.82
CA THR A 47 16.69 26.56 -9.17
C THR A 47 17.22 28.00 -9.25
N GLU A 48 16.36 29.01 -9.32
CA GLU A 48 16.71 30.42 -9.60
C GLU A 48 17.54 30.67 -10.88
N ALA A 49 17.76 29.63 -11.70
CA ALA A 49 18.54 29.67 -12.93
C ALA A 49 17.67 29.73 -14.20
N GLU A 50 16.41 29.30 -14.09
CA GLU A 50 15.47 29.23 -15.21
C GLU A 50 14.08 29.73 -14.81
N GLY A 51 13.33 30.24 -15.80
CA GLY A 51 11.95 30.66 -15.63
C GLY A 51 11.03 29.48 -15.28
N PRO A 52 10.06 29.65 -14.36
CA PRO A 52 9.24 28.55 -13.84
C PRO A 52 8.34 27.88 -14.89
N THR A 53 8.14 28.48 -16.07
CA THR A 53 7.40 27.85 -17.17
C THR A 53 8.26 26.97 -18.07
N ASN A 54 9.58 26.92 -17.87
CA ASN A 54 10.54 26.30 -18.80
C ASN A 54 10.37 26.80 -20.24
N GLN A 55 10.03 28.09 -20.42
CA GLN A 55 9.89 28.70 -21.75
C GLN A 55 10.98 29.75 -21.92
N GLU A 56 11.54 29.87 -23.12
CA GLU A 56 12.65 30.80 -23.39
C GLU A 56 12.29 32.26 -23.08
N PHE A 57 11.01 32.64 -23.23
CA PHE A 57 10.53 33.99 -22.95
C PHE A 57 10.35 34.28 -21.45
N ASP A 58 10.25 33.28 -20.59
CA ASP A 58 10.06 33.48 -19.16
C ASP A 58 11.41 33.68 -18.48
N LYS A 59 11.72 34.94 -18.15
CA LYS A 59 12.97 35.34 -17.49
C LYS A 59 12.83 35.53 -15.98
N ARG A 60 11.69 35.17 -15.38
CA ARG A 60 11.48 35.31 -13.94
C ARG A 60 12.35 34.34 -13.17
N LEU A 61 13.13 34.83 -12.21
CA LEU A 61 13.86 33.98 -11.27
C LEU A 61 13.07 33.95 -9.96
N VAL A 62 12.77 32.76 -9.47
CA VAL A 62 11.97 32.57 -8.26
C VAL A 62 12.64 31.57 -7.34
N GLU A 63 12.71 31.89 -6.05
CA GLU A 63 13.21 30.99 -5.01
C GLU A 63 12.27 29.79 -4.81
N PHE A 64 10.97 29.97 -5.06
CA PHE A 64 9.93 28.96 -4.89
C PHE A 64 8.97 28.93 -6.08
N THR A 65 8.48 27.75 -6.42
CA THR A 65 7.44 27.57 -7.44
C THR A 65 6.44 26.50 -7.02
N SER A 66 5.25 26.54 -7.63
CA SER A 66 4.18 25.56 -7.43
C SER A 66 4.17 24.55 -8.59
N LEU A 67 4.55 23.30 -8.32
CA LEU A 67 4.55 22.23 -9.31
C LEU A 67 3.53 21.14 -8.98
N THR A 68 3.21 20.35 -10.00
CA THR A 68 2.20 19.28 -9.94
C THR A 68 2.75 18.03 -10.60
N GLY A 69 2.61 16.89 -9.93
CA GLY A 69 3.07 15.61 -10.42
C GLY A 69 3.20 14.58 -9.31
N THR A 70 3.25 13.31 -9.68
CA THR A 70 3.63 12.24 -8.75
C THR A 70 5.07 12.42 -8.25
N SER A 71 5.93 13.11 -9.02
CA SER A 71 7.24 13.59 -8.58
C SER A 71 7.18 14.51 -7.36
N MET A 72 6.05 15.17 -7.10
CA MET A 72 5.83 16.00 -5.91
C MET A 72 5.19 15.20 -4.76
N SER A 73 4.41 14.16 -5.06
CA SER A 73 3.92 13.20 -4.06
C SER A 73 5.03 12.34 -3.46
N CYS A 74 5.97 11.87 -4.28
CA CYS A 74 7.08 11.01 -3.87
C CYS A 74 7.87 11.59 -2.67
N PRO A 75 8.39 12.83 -2.69
CA PRO A 75 9.18 13.37 -1.59
C PRO A 75 8.41 13.51 -0.27
N HIS A 76 7.08 13.69 -0.28
CA HIS A 76 6.28 13.67 0.95
C HIS A 76 6.32 12.28 1.62
N VAL A 77 6.19 11.22 0.82
CA VAL A 77 6.29 9.84 1.33
C VAL A 77 7.72 9.53 1.76
N SER A 78 8.72 9.95 0.99
CA SER A 78 10.14 9.79 1.34
C SER A 78 10.51 10.51 2.64
N GLY A 79 10.01 11.73 2.85
CA GLY A 79 10.17 12.46 4.11
C GLY A 79 9.51 11.74 5.29
N THR A 80 8.28 11.23 5.08
CA THR A 80 7.60 10.41 6.10
C THR A 80 8.40 9.15 6.43
N ALA A 81 8.92 8.44 5.43
CA ALA A 81 9.75 7.26 5.62
C ALA A 81 11.07 7.60 6.35
N GLY A 82 11.69 8.74 6.03
CA GLY A 82 12.87 9.24 6.73
C GLY A 82 12.62 9.51 8.21
N LEU A 83 11.53 10.20 8.54
CA LEU A 83 11.14 10.46 9.93
C LEU A 83 10.87 9.15 10.69
N LEU A 84 10.16 8.21 10.09
CA LEU A 84 9.94 6.88 10.68
C LEU A 84 11.25 6.12 10.88
N LYS A 85 12.19 6.20 9.94
CA LYS A 85 13.52 5.57 10.09
C LYS A 85 14.34 6.22 11.21
N THR A 86 14.21 7.52 11.44
CA THR A 86 14.83 8.20 12.57
C THR A 86 14.24 7.74 13.91
N LEU A 87 12.91 7.61 13.99
CA LEU A 87 12.22 7.13 15.20
C LEU A 87 12.46 5.64 15.46
N TYR A 88 12.55 4.84 14.40
CA TYR A 88 12.76 3.40 14.45
C TYR A 88 13.97 2.98 13.60
N PRO A 89 15.21 3.19 14.08
CA PRO A 89 16.43 2.91 13.30
C PRO A 89 16.56 1.45 12.87
N THR A 90 15.97 0.52 13.61
CA THR A 90 16.02 -0.93 13.35
C THR A 90 14.93 -1.43 12.40
N TRP A 91 13.92 -0.62 12.09
CA TRP A 91 12.85 -1.04 11.18
C TRP A 91 13.40 -1.30 9.77
N SER A 92 12.94 -2.40 9.17
CA SER A 92 13.20 -2.70 7.78
C SER A 92 12.46 -1.68 6.87
N PRO A 93 12.87 -1.54 5.60
CA PRO A 93 12.10 -0.78 4.62
C PRO A 93 10.65 -1.28 4.49
N ALA A 94 10.42 -2.60 4.65
CA ALA A 94 9.09 -3.19 4.58
C ALA A 94 8.22 -2.83 5.78
N ALA A 95 8.79 -2.78 6.99
CA ALA A 95 8.09 -2.35 8.20
C ALA A 95 7.67 -0.86 8.10
N ILE A 96 8.56 0.02 7.62
CA ILE A 96 8.25 1.44 7.38
C ILE A 96 7.13 1.57 6.35
N LYS A 97 7.24 0.85 5.22
CA LYS A 97 6.20 0.83 4.20
C LYS A 97 4.87 0.33 4.76
N SER A 98 4.89 -0.75 5.55
CA SER A 98 3.70 -1.27 6.20
C SER A 98 3.05 -0.23 7.09
N ALA A 99 3.81 0.45 7.96
CA ALA A 99 3.28 1.48 8.86
C ALA A 99 2.59 2.61 8.09
N ILE A 100 3.18 3.05 6.97
CA ILE A 100 2.60 4.09 6.10
C ILE A 100 1.30 3.60 5.45
N MET A 101 1.27 2.36 4.96
CA MET A 101 0.11 1.82 4.25
C MET A 101 -1.05 1.51 5.20
N THR A 102 -0.79 0.84 6.33
CA THR A 102 -1.84 0.30 7.19
C THR A 102 -2.57 1.36 8.01
N THR A 103 -1.96 2.53 8.17
CA THR A 103 -2.51 3.67 8.93
C THR A 103 -3.11 4.77 8.04
N SER A 104 -3.08 4.57 6.71
CA SER A 104 -3.63 5.51 5.74
C SER A 104 -5.16 5.58 5.76
N ILE A 105 -5.71 6.70 5.27
CA ILE A 105 -7.16 6.94 5.23
C ILE A 105 -7.71 6.89 3.80
N THR A 106 -8.95 6.47 3.66
CA THR A 106 -9.64 6.36 2.36
C THR A 106 -10.88 7.24 2.26
N HIS A 107 -10.89 8.34 3.02
CA HIS A 107 -11.95 9.34 3.02
C HIS A 107 -11.39 10.75 2.86
N ASP A 108 -12.23 11.66 2.39
CA ASP A 108 -11.93 13.09 2.32
C ASP A 108 -12.18 13.78 3.68
N ASN A 109 -11.90 15.08 3.73
CA ASN A 109 -12.15 15.96 4.86
C ASN A 109 -13.63 16.10 5.28
N ARG A 110 -14.56 15.46 4.54
CA ARG A 110 -15.99 15.37 4.87
C ARG A 110 -16.38 13.94 5.26
N GLU A 111 -15.40 13.08 5.49
CA GLU A 111 -15.56 11.65 5.78
C GLU A 111 -16.21 10.84 4.64
N GLU A 112 -16.23 11.39 3.43
CA GLU A 112 -16.79 10.75 2.25
C GLU A 112 -15.73 9.94 1.48
N PRO A 113 -16.12 8.91 0.71
CA PRO A 113 -15.17 8.16 -0.13
C PRO A 113 -14.37 9.08 -1.07
N LEU A 114 -13.08 8.79 -1.22
CA LEU A 114 -12.23 9.52 -2.16
C LEU A 114 -12.80 9.52 -3.57
N LEU A 115 -12.67 10.66 -4.25
CA LEU A 115 -13.11 10.90 -5.62
C LEU A 115 -11.93 11.24 -6.53
N ASN A 116 -12.11 11.16 -7.85
CA ASN A 116 -11.19 11.76 -8.81
C ASN A 116 -11.52 13.23 -9.08
N ALA A 117 -10.68 13.90 -9.87
CA ALA A 117 -10.87 15.29 -10.32
C ALA A 117 -12.19 15.54 -11.10
N SER A 118 -12.88 14.48 -11.54
CA SER A 118 -14.17 14.54 -12.22
C SER A 118 -15.35 14.13 -11.31
N TYR A 119 -15.13 14.08 -9.99
CA TYR A 119 -16.13 13.73 -8.96
C TYR A 119 -16.68 12.30 -9.04
N PHE A 120 -16.01 11.39 -9.75
CA PHE A 120 -16.36 9.97 -9.74
C PHE A 120 -15.65 9.24 -8.60
N ARG A 121 -16.37 8.29 -8.00
CA ARG A 121 -15.81 7.36 -7.02
C ARG A 121 -14.66 6.57 -7.64
N ILE A 122 -13.58 6.46 -6.89
CA ILE A 122 -12.37 5.74 -7.29
C ILE A 122 -12.15 4.49 -6.47
N THR A 123 -11.27 3.63 -6.98
CA THR A 123 -10.92 2.34 -6.39
C THR A 123 -9.51 2.39 -5.80
N PRO A 124 -9.13 1.40 -4.97
CA PRO A 124 -7.75 1.21 -4.52
C PRO A 124 -6.70 1.23 -5.66
N PHE A 125 -7.05 0.87 -6.89
CA PHE A 125 -6.13 1.03 -8.03
C PHE A 125 -5.76 2.49 -8.35
N SER A 126 -6.49 3.46 -7.81
CA SER A 126 -6.14 4.88 -7.92
C SER A 126 -5.30 5.35 -6.74
N TYR A 127 -5.68 4.99 -5.50
CA TYR A 127 -5.10 5.59 -4.30
C TYR A 127 -4.23 4.66 -3.44
N GLY A 128 -4.09 3.39 -3.81
CA GLY A 128 -3.35 2.43 -2.99
C GLY A 128 -4.11 2.04 -1.74
N ALA A 129 -3.40 2.01 -0.61
CA ALA A 129 -3.99 1.86 0.71
C ALA A 129 -4.81 3.08 1.13
N GLY A 130 -4.48 4.27 0.63
CA GLY A 130 -5.14 5.53 0.97
C GLY A 130 -4.20 6.73 0.95
N HIS A 131 -4.65 7.83 1.55
CA HIS A 131 -3.85 9.02 1.77
C HIS A 131 -2.96 8.85 3.01
N VAL A 132 -1.67 9.20 2.88
CA VAL A 132 -0.66 9.09 3.93
C VAL A 132 -1.06 9.86 5.19
N GLN A 133 -0.78 9.28 6.36
CA GLN A 133 -1.02 9.87 7.68
C GLN A 133 0.25 9.73 8.53
N PRO A 134 1.19 10.70 8.48
CA PRO A 134 2.50 10.58 9.15
C PRO A 134 2.39 10.32 10.65
N ASN A 135 1.50 11.04 11.34
CA ASN A 135 1.31 10.89 12.79
C ASN A 135 0.75 9.51 13.17
N SER A 136 -0.18 8.97 12.37
CA SER A 136 -0.71 7.63 12.60
C SER A 136 0.34 6.56 12.27
N ALA A 137 1.15 6.76 11.22
CA ALA A 137 2.22 5.86 10.83
C ALA A 137 3.37 5.79 11.86
N MET A 138 3.49 6.81 12.73
CA MET A 138 4.45 6.81 13.83
C MET A 138 4.13 5.74 14.89
N ASP A 139 2.85 5.44 15.13
CA ASP A 139 2.42 4.41 16.09
C ASP A 139 1.41 3.47 15.42
N PRO A 140 1.87 2.59 14.50
CA PRO A 140 0.98 1.75 13.70
C PRO A 140 0.42 0.55 14.48
N GLY A 141 0.94 0.27 15.68
CA GLY A 141 0.63 -0.93 16.46
C GLY A 141 1.27 -2.21 15.89
N LEU A 142 0.89 -2.60 14.66
CA LEU A 142 1.43 -3.77 13.97
C LEU A 142 1.98 -3.44 12.58
N VAL A 143 2.98 -4.21 12.15
CA VAL A 143 3.54 -4.13 10.80
C VAL A 143 3.61 -5.51 10.13
N TYR A 144 3.49 -5.50 8.81
CA TYR A 144 3.86 -6.61 7.93
C TYR A 144 5.33 -6.44 7.55
N ASP A 145 6.20 -7.20 8.20
CA ASP A 145 7.64 -7.16 7.94
C ASP A 145 8.05 -8.16 6.86
N LEU A 146 9.09 -7.82 6.11
CA LEU A 146 9.72 -8.65 5.08
C LEU A 146 11.23 -8.46 5.16
N THR A 147 11.95 -9.56 5.06
CA THR A 147 13.41 -9.57 4.95
C THR A 147 13.86 -9.46 3.50
N PHE A 148 15.14 -9.16 3.30
CA PHE A 148 15.75 -9.20 1.96
C PHE A 148 15.57 -10.56 1.28
N ASN A 149 15.76 -11.66 2.03
CA ASN A 149 15.61 -13.02 1.50
C ASN A 149 14.16 -13.34 1.11
N ASP A 150 13.15 -12.74 1.74
CA ASP A 150 11.75 -12.94 1.33
C ASP A 150 11.48 -12.39 -0.08
N TYR A 151 12.15 -11.28 -0.47
CA TYR A 151 12.09 -10.78 -1.84
C TYR A 151 12.83 -11.68 -2.83
N LEU A 152 13.94 -12.30 -2.42
CA LEU A 152 14.66 -13.26 -3.27
C LEU A 152 13.86 -14.55 -3.46
N ASP A 153 13.26 -15.10 -2.40
CA ASP A 153 12.30 -16.22 -2.46
C ASP A 153 11.11 -15.88 -3.37
N PHE A 154 10.65 -14.62 -3.33
CA PHE A 154 9.60 -14.13 -4.21
C PHE A 154 10.05 -14.11 -5.69
N PHE A 155 11.23 -13.59 -6.01
CA PHE A 155 11.78 -13.65 -7.37
C PHE A 155 11.96 -15.08 -7.88
N CYS A 156 12.47 -15.98 -7.03
CA CYS A 156 12.56 -17.41 -7.34
C CYS A 156 11.18 -18.01 -7.68
N SER A 157 10.13 -17.55 -6.99
CA SER A 157 8.74 -18.00 -7.21
C SER A 157 8.11 -17.41 -8.48
N LEU A 158 8.61 -16.25 -8.94
CA LEU A 158 8.29 -15.67 -10.25
C LEU A 158 8.99 -16.37 -11.43
N GLY A 159 9.91 -17.30 -11.15
CA GLY A 159 10.65 -18.04 -12.17
C GLY A 159 12.01 -17.44 -12.53
N TYR A 160 12.49 -16.45 -11.76
CA TYR A 160 13.86 -15.96 -11.91
C TYR A 160 14.84 -17.04 -11.45
N ASN A 161 15.89 -17.26 -12.23
CA ASN A 161 16.98 -18.17 -11.87
C ASN A 161 18.13 -17.44 -11.17
N GLU A 162 19.09 -18.21 -10.62
CA GLU A 162 20.21 -17.68 -9.84
C GLU A 162 21.06 -16.67 -10.63
N THR A 163 21.27 -16.91 -11.94
CA THR A 163 22.01 -16.01 -12.82
C THR A 163 21.28 -14.67 -13.01
N GLN A 164 19.96 -14.69 -13.19
CA GLN A 164 19.17 -13.47 -13.30
C GLN A 164 19.14 -12.69 -11.99
N ILE A 165 19.01 -13.39 -10.85
CA ILE A 165 19.01 -12.75 -9.54
C ILE A 165 20.38 -12.10 -9.25
N SER A 166 21.48 -12.75 -9.64
CA SER A 166 22.85 -12.22 -9.46
C SER A 166 23.12 -10.90 -10.19
N LEU A 167 22.27 -10.50 -11.14
CA LEU A 167 22.36 -9.17 -11.76
C LEU A 167 21.95 -8.03 -10.81
N PHE A 168 21.22 -8.34 -9.74
CA PHE A 168 20.67 -7.37 -8.80
C PHE A 168 21.31 -7.43 -7.41
N ILE A 169 22.14 -8.44 -7.13
CA ILE A 169 22.69 -8.69 -5.79
C ILE A 169 24.18 -9.03 -5.87
N GLU A 170 24.94 -8.63 -4.85
CA GLU A 170 26.39 -8.86 -4.80
C GLU A 170 26.76 -10.29 -4.35
N SER A 171 25.90 -10.93 -3.55
CA SER A 171 26.15 -12.26 -2.98
C SER A 171 25.31 -13.33 -3.68
N PRO A 172 25.83 -14.55 -3.91
CA PRO A 172 25.07 -15.61 -4.57
C PRO A 172 23.86 -16.03 -3.72
N TYR A 173 22.71 -16.21 -4.38
CA TYR A 173 21.49 -16.69 -3.74
C TYR A 173 20.99 -17.95 -4.43
N LYS A 174 20.70 -18.98 -3.64
CA LYS A 174 20.14 -20.25 -4.15
C LYS A 174 18.65 -20.29 -3.91
N CYS A 175 17.90 -20.55 -4.98
CA CYS A 175 16.44 -20.70 -4.95
C CYS A 175 16.03 -22.05 -4.31
N THR A 176 16.31 -22.21 -3.01
CA THR A 176 16.00 -23.43 -2.25
C THR A 176 14.55 -23.48 -1.79
N LYS A 177 13.91 -22.32 -1.64
CA LYS A 177 12.55 -22.18 -1.14
C LYS A 177 11.68 -21.47 -2.18
N LYS A 178 10.57 -22.11 -2.54
CA LYS A 178 9.52 -21.50 -3.35
C LYS A 178 8.33 -21.20 -2.45
N ILE A 179 7.95 -19.94 -2.38
CA ILE A 179 6.76 -19.50 -1.67
C ILE A 179 5.60 -19.41 -2.66
N SER A 180 4.36 -19.58 -2.16
CA SER A 180 3.22 -19.18 -2.98
C SER A 180 3.28 -17.67 -3.18
N LEU A 181 3.15 -17.19 -4.42
CA LEU A 181 3.21 -15.76 -4.72
C LEU A 181 2.23 -14.95 -3.87
N THR A 182 1.02 -15.49 -3.65
CA THR A 182 -0.02 -14.83 -2.86
C THR A 182 0.30 -14.74 -1.36
N ASN A 183 1.34 -15.45 -0.89
CA ASN A 183 1.81 -15.48 0.50
C ASN A 183 2.99 -14.53 0.77
N LEU A 184 3.41 -13.70 -0.19
CA LEU A 184 4.29 -12.57 0.14
C LEU A 184 3.63 -11.76 1.27
N ASN A 185 4.38 -11.49 2.36
CA ASN A 185 3.87 -10.82 3.56
C ASN A 185 3.67 -9.31 3.35
N TYR A 186 2.88 -8.95 2.34
CA TYR A 186 2.61 -7.59 1.93
C TYR A 186 1.40 -7.03 2.67
N PRO A 187 1.36 -5.71 2.99
CA PRO A 187 0.23 -5.03 3.66
C PRO A 187 -1.03 -4.88 2.79
N SER A 188 -1.18 -5.74 1.77
CA SER A 188 -2.37 -5.87 0.94
C SER A 188 -2.59 -7.31 0.48
N ILE A 189 -3.83 -7.61 0.08
CA ILE A 189 -4.21 -8.92 -0.44
C ILE A 189 -4.83 -8.71 -1.82
N ARG A 190 -4.15 -9.18 -2.87
CA ARG A 190 -4.69 -9.20 -4.23
C ARG A 190 -4.79 -10.63 -4.75
N VAL A 191 -5.96 -10.98 -5.26
CA VAL A 191 -6.21 -12.25 -5.96
C VAL A 191 -6.75 -11.94 -7.36
N PRO A 192 -5.89 -11.93 -8.40
CA PRO A 192 -6.29 -11.51 -9.75
C PRO A 192 -7.16 -12.52 -10.49
N LYS A 193 -7.18 -13.79 -10.03
CA LYS A 193 -8.00 -14.86 -10.57
C LYS A 193 -8.42 -15.80 -9.44
N LEU A 194 -9.64 -15.64 -8.95
CA LEU A 194 -10.20 -16.48 -7.89
C LEU A 194 -11.14 -17.54 -8.49
N SER A 195 -10.67 -18.79 -8.53
CA SER A 195 -11.48 -19.96 -8.89
C SER A 195 -11.80 -20.76 -7.61
N GLY A 196 -13.05 -20.70 -7.15
CA GLY A 196 -13.46 -21.40 -5.92
C GLY A 196 -12.99 -20.68 -4.65
N SER A 197 -11.92 -21.19 -4.03
CA SER A 197 -11.39 -20.68 -2.76
C SER A 197 -9.86 -20.61 -2.77
N ILE A 198 -9.30 -19.58 -2.13
CA ILE A 198 -7.86 -19.46 -1.88
C ILE A 198 -7.63 -19.03 -0.44
N THR A 199 -6.61 -19.59 0.19
CA THR A 199 -6.14 -19.16 1.52
C THR A 199 -4.78 -18.51 1.37
N VAL A 200 -4.66 -17.28 1.86
CA VAL A 200 -3.39 -16.57 1.93
C VAL A 200 -2.93 -16.45 3.38
N LYS A 201 -1.63 -16.63 3.62
CA LYS A 201 -1.00 -16.48 4.92
C LYS A 201 -0.37 -15.09 5.03
N ARG A 202 -0.49 -14.49 6.21
CA ARG A 202 0.20 -13.25 6.59
C ARG A 202 0.78 -13.39 7.98
N ILE A 203 1.79 -12.58 8.27
CA ILE A 203 2.49 -12.50 9.55
C ILE A 203 2.50 -11.03 9.98
N LEU A 204 1.99 -10.77 11.18
CA LEU A 204 2.04 -9.45 11.80
C LEU A 204 3.05 -9.47 12.93
N LYS A 205 3.89 -8.44 12.96
CA LYS A 205 4.84 -8.17 14.03
C LYS A 205 4.31 -7.03 14.90
N ASN A 206 4.29 -7.21 16.21
CA ASN A 206 3.93 -6.16 17.14
C ASN A 206 5.08 -5.17 17.34
N VAL A 207 4.85 -3.90 17.02
CA VAL A 207 5.83 -2.81 17.20
C VAL A 207 5.36 -1.76 18.21
N GLY A 208 4.18 -1.95 18.78
CA GLY A 208 3.62 -1.09 19.82
C GLY A 208 3.51 -1.80 21.18
N SER A 209 2.67 -1.24 22.04
CA SER A 209 2.35 -1.82 23.35
C SER A 209 1.65 -3.17 23.24
N LEU A 210 1.72 -3.97 24.30
CA LEU A 210 1.01 -5.25 24.41
C LEU A 210 -0.48 -5.03 24.23
N ALA A 211 -1.07 -5.71 23.25
CA ALA A 211 -2.46 -5.50 22.88
C ALA A 211 -3.08 -6.77 22.28
N THR A 212 -4.42 -6.80 22.30
CA THR A 212 -5.21 -7.86 21.66
C THR A 212 -5.99 -7.26 20.52
N TYR A 213 -5.66 -7.68 19.30
CA TYR A 213 -6.29 -7.21 18.09
C TYR A 213 -7.41 -8.16 17.66
N ARG A 214 -8.52 -7.59 17.19
CA ARG A 214 -9.64 -8.33 16.59
C ARG A 214 -9.72 -8.02 15.10
N ALA A 215 -9.89 -9.07 14.29
CA ALA A 215 -10.08 -8.94 12.86
C ALA A 215 -11.49 -8.42 12.55
N GLN A 216 -11.56 -7.36 11.73
CA GLN A 216 -12.77 -6.81 11.14
C GLN A 216 -12.64 -6.85 9.63
N VAL A 217 -13.70 -7.26 8.94
CA VAL A 217 -13.64 -7.54 7.51
C VAL A 217 -14.75 -6.83 6.77
N GLN A 218 -14.37 -5.96 5.83
CA GLN A 218 -15.25 -5.47 4.79
C GLN A 218 -15.11 -6.39 3.58
N LYS A 219 -16.07 -7.30 3.39
CA LYS A 219 -16.03 -8.29 2.31
C LYS A 219 -16.15 -7.63 0.92
N PRO A 220 -15.32 -8.01 -0.06
CA PRO A 220 -15.58 -7.66 -1.45
C PRO A 220 -16.91 -8.23 -1.95
N THR A 221 -17.63 -7.47 -2.78
CA THR A 221 -18.91 -7.89 -3.36
C THR A 221 -18.78 -9.26 -4.03
N GLY A 222 -19.70 -10.19 -3.75
CA GLY A 222 -19.70 -11.54 -4.33
C GLY A 222 -18.68 -12.52 -3.75
N THR A 223 -17.89 -12.11 -2.74
CA THR A 223 -16.85 -12.93 -2.10
C THR A 223 -17.10 -13.08 -0.60
N SER A 224 -16.84 -14.26 -0.05
CA SER A 224 -16.67 -14.47 1.40
C SER A 224 -15.22 -14.31 1.77
N VAL A 225 -14.98 -13.75 2.95
CA VAL A 225 -13.65 -13.58 3.51
C VAL A 225 -13.68 -14.10 4.94
N PHE A 226 -12.85 -15.10 5.23
CA PHE A 226 -12.71 -15.71 6.55
C PHE A 226 -11.29 -15.50 7.07
N VAL A 227 -11.16 -15.12 8.34
CA VAL A 227 -9.87 -14.84 8.97
C VAL A 227 -9.70 -15.77 10.16
N GLU A 228 -8.56 -16.47 10.22
CA GLU A 228 -8.24 -17.42 11.29
C GLU A 228 -6.78 -17.27 11.76
N PRO A 229 -6.54 -17.07 13.07
CA PRO A 229 -7.52 -16.80 14.12
C PRO A 229 -8.20 -15.44 13.93
N LYS A 230 -9.37 -15.21 14.55
CA LYS A 230 -10.05 -13.90 14.55
C LYS A 230 -9.46 -12.90 15.55
N ILE A 231 -8.59 -13.36 16.44
CA ILE A 231 -8.00 -12.61 17.54
C ILE A 231 -6.50 -12.89 17.58
N LEU A 232 -5.69 -11.85 17.66
CA LEU A 232 -4.24 -11.94 17.87
C LEU A 232 -3.88 -11.21 19.16
N LYS A 233 -3.43 -11.96 20.17
CA LYS A 233 -2.98 -11.41 21.45
C LYS A 233 -1.47 -11.40 21.50
N PHE A 234 -0.86 -10.22 21.49
CA PHE A 234 0.58 -10.02 21.60
C PHE A 234 0.97 -9.68 23.04
N SER A 235 1.99 -10.39 23.55
CA SER A 235 2.46 -10.32 24.94
C SER A 235 3.86 -9.72 25.05
N LYS A 236 4.54 -9.45 23.93
CA LYS A 236 5.83 -8.74 23.90
C LYS A 236 5.97 -7.91 22.62
N VAL A 237 6.85 -6.91 22.68
CA VAL A 237 7.31 -6.19 21.49
C VAL A 237 8.12 -7.16 20.62
N ASP A 238 8.05 -6.97 19.30
CA ASP A 238 8.65 -7.83 18.27
C ASP A 238 8.10 -9.27 18.22
N GLU A 239 7.02 -9.58 18.94
CA GLU A 239 6.32 -10.85 18.74
C GLU A 239 5.62 -10.88 17.39
N GLU A 240 5.82 -11.98 16.67
CA GLU A 240 5.17 -12.25 15.40
C GLU A 240 4.05 -13.26 15.57
N LYS A 241 2.93 -13.01 14.87
CA LYS A 241 1.83 -13.97 14.78
C LYS A 241 1.33 -14.07 13.37
N SER A 242 1.13 -15.31 12.93
CA SER A 242 0.53 -15.58 11.64
C SER A 242 -0.98 -15.71 11.73
N PHE A 243 -1.64 -15.34 10.64
CA PHE A 243 -3.05 -15.60 10.41
C PHE A 243 -3.28 -15.96 8.94
N ASN A 244 -4.39 -16.66 8.69
CA ASN A 244 -4.84 -17.06 7.38
C ASN A 244 -6.07 -16.23 6.98
N VAL A 245 -6.13 -15.85 5.71
CA VAL A 245 -7.30 -15.21 5.10
C VAL A 245 -7.78 -16.09 3.96
N THR A 246 -8.96 -16.68 4.11
CA THR A 246 -9.61 -17.49 3.08
C THR A 246 -10.63 -16.67 2.32
N LEU A 247 -10.43 -16.53 1.02
CA LEU A 247 -11.31 -15.83 0.08
C LEU A 247 -12.06 -16.87 -0.77
N GLN A 248 -13.39 -16.80 -0.81
CA GLN A 248 -14.23 -17.77 -1.52
C GLN A 248 -15.31 -17.07 -2.36
N VAL A 249 -15.47 -17.47 -3.62
CA VAL A 249 -16.54 -16.96 -4.50
C VAL A 249 -17.89 -17.49 -4.03
N LYS A 250 -18.88 -16.59 -3.84
CA LYS A 250 -20.25 -16.97 -3.45
C LYS A 250 -21.21 -17.12 -4.62
N GLN A 251 -21.00 -16.38 -5.71
CA GLN A 251 -21.82 -16.46 -6.91
C GLN A 251 -20.92 -16.49 -8.16
N ALA A 252 -21.11 -17.49 -9.02
CA ALA A 252 -20.35 -17.64 -10.27
C ALA A 252 -20.56 -16.47 -11.26
N ASN A 253 -21.64 -15.70 -11.10
CA ASN A 253 -21.97 -14.54 -11.93
C ASN A 253 -21.50 -13.18 -11.37
N THR A 254 -20.81 -13.14 -10.22
CA THR A 254 -20.36 -11.87 -9.65
C THR A 254 -19.06 -11.38 -10.29
N ALA A 255 -19.24 -10.42 -11.20
CA ALA A 255 -18.29 -9.47 -11.77
C ALA A 255 -17.09 -10.06 -12.54
N LYS A 256 -17.11 -9.89 -13.87
CA LYS A 256 -15.91 -9.92 -14.73
C LYS A 256 -14.84 -8.90 -14.31
N ASN A 257 -15.18 -7.98 -13.41
CA ASN A 257 -14.37 -6.86 -12.93
C ASN A 257 -13.84 -7.08 -11.52
N TYR A 258 -12.81 -6.32 -11.15
CA TYR A 258 -12.28 -6.34 -9.78
C TYR A 258 -13.31 -5.84 -8.76
N VAL A 259 -13.37 -6.51 -7.62
CA VAL A 259 -14.14 -6.16 -6.42
C VAL A 259 -13.20 -5.86 -5.27
N PHE A 260 -13.63 -4.99 -4.35
CA PHE A 260 -12.78 -4.39 -3.33
C PHE A 260 -13.36 -4.56 -1.93
N GLY A 261 -12.48 -4.75 -0.96
CA GLY A 261 -12.79 -4.86 0.45
C GLY A 261 -11.60 -4.48 1.31
N SER A 262 -11.65 -4.76 2.60
CA SER A 262 -10.55 -4.52 3.52
C SER A 262 -10.57 -5.48 4.71
N LEU A 263 -9.38 -5.73 5.26
CA LEU A 263 -9.17 -6.36 6.56
C LEU A 263 -8.60 -5.31 7.51
N ILE A 264 -9.15 -5.20 8.71
CA ILE A 264 -8.65 -4.31 9.76
C ILE A 264 -8.37 -5.14 11.00
N TRP A 265 -7.17 -5.03 11.54
CA TRP A 265 -6.88 -5.48 12.90
C TRP A 265 -6.99 -4.28 13.84
N SER A 266 -7.90 -4.36 14.82
CA SER A 266 -8.12 -3.27 15.78
C SER A 266 -8.03 -3.75 17.22
N ASP A 267 -7.31 -3.00 18.04
CA ASP A 267 -7.26 -3.15 19.51
C ASP A 267 -8.09 -2.07 20.23
N GLY A 268 -8.85 -1.26 19.47
CA GLY A 268 -9.62 -0.11 19.97
C GLY A 268 -8.88 1.23 19.88
N LYS A 269 -7.55 1.24 19.73
CA LYS A 269 -6.73 2.44 19.53
C LYS A 269 -6.11 2.48 18.13
N HIS A 270 -5.47 1.39 17.73
CA HIS A 270 -4.82 1.25 16.44
C HIS A 270 -5.76 0.54 15.45
N ASN A 271 -5.70 0.93 14.18
CA ASN A 271 -6.43 0.30 13.09
C ASN A 271 -5.45 -0.07 11.98
N VAL A 272 -5.04 -1.34 11.93
CA VAL A 272 -4.09 -1.85 10.96
C VAL A 272 -4.87 -2.34 9.74
N LYS A 273 -5.05 -1.46 8.75
CA LYS A 273 -5.91 -1.70 7.59
C LYS A 273 -5.14 -2.25 6.39
N SER A 274 -5.63 -3.32 5.78
CA SER A 274 -5.10 -3.91 4.56
C SER A 274 -6.20 -4.01 3.50
N PRO A 275 -6.01 -3.39 2.32
CA PRO A 275 -6.96 -3.52 1.21
C PRO A 275 -7.00 -4.95 0.66
N ILE A 276 -8.20 -5.40 0.31
CA ILE A 276 -8.46 -6.69 -0.35
C ILE A 276 -8.99 -6.40 -1.76
N VAL A 277 -8.35 -6.97 -2.78
CA VAL A 277 -8.71 -6.81 -4.18
C VAL A 277 -8.86 -8.19 -4.82
N VAL A 278 -10.04 -8.50 -5.35
CA VAL A 278 -10.34 -9.83 -5.90
C VAL A 278 -10.94 -9.68 -7.28
N LYS A 279 -10.60 -10.58 -8.20
CA LYS A 279 -11.30 -10.77 -9.46
C LYS A 279 -11.65 -12.25 -9.61
N ALA A 280 -12.92 -12.55 -9.80
CA ALA A 280 -13.38 -13.92 -10.05
C ALA A 280 -12.81 -14.42 -11.38
N ALA A 281 -12.54 -15.73 -11.44
CA ALA A 281 -12.02 -16.41 -12.63
C ALA A 281 -13.05 -16.57 -13.74
#